data_AF-A0A4Z0QBB1-F1
#
_entry.id   AF-A0A4Z0QBB1-F1
#
_cell.length_a   1.000
_cell.length_b   1.000
_cell.length_c   1.000
_cell.angle_alpha   90.00
_cell.angle_beta   90.00
_cell.angle_gamma   90.00
#
_symmetry.space_group_name_H-M   'P 1'
#
loop_
_entity.id
_entity.type
_entity.pdbx_description
1 polymer ?
#
loop_
_entity_poly.entity_id
_entity_poly.type
_entity_poly.pdbx_seq_one_letter_code
_entity_poly.pdbx_strand_id
1 'polypeptide(L)' 'MQLLSVVDEPGIYIGYDAHNQWLYVDWKGEHTQDSSQQACMLMLESLRQYPCPKILNDNSSITRTTVQLTE' A
#
# COMPACT_ATOMS: atom_id res chain seq x y z
N MET A 1 9.82 13.73 -5.47
CA MET A 1 8.54 13.38 -4.85
C MET A 1 8.71 13.51 -3.35
N GLN A 2 7.96 14.39 -2.68
CA GLN A 2 8.00 14.51 -1.22
C GLN A 2 6.71 13.88 -0.70
N LEU A 3 6.83 12.77 0.03
CA LEU A 3 5.70 12.05 0.57
C LEU A 3 5.53 12.40 2.04
N LEU A 4 4.29 12.65 2.45
CA LEU A 4 3.91 12.61 3.86
C LEU A 4 3.70 11.14 4.24
N SER A 5 4.54 10.59 5.13
CA SER A 5 4.35 9.24 5.63
C SER A 5 3.04 9.16 6.43
N VAL A 6 2.19 8.20 6.06
CA VAL A 6 0.91 7.90 6.72
C VAL A 6 1.02 6.58 7.48
N VAL A 7 1.64 5.57 6.86
CA VAL A 7 1.94 4.26 7.44
C VAL A 7 3.38 3.89 7.09
N ASP A 8 4.13 3.39 8.07
CA ASP A 8 5.46 2.81 7.85
C ASP A 8 5.63 1.56 8.71
N GLU A 9 5.18 0.44 8.14
CA GLU A 9 5.26 -0.88 8.76
C GLU A 9 6.23 -1.77 7.98
N PRO A 10 6.77 -2.85 8.57
CA PRO A 10 7.73 -3.73 7.88
C PRO A 10 7.23 -4.27 6.53
N GLY A 11 5.92 -4.57 6.41
CA GLY A 11 5.32 -5.12 5.20
C GLY A 11 4.73 -4.10 4.23
N ILE A 12 4.52 -2.84 4.65
CA ILE A 12 3.91 -1.84 3.77
C ILE A 12 4.32 -0.43 4.19
N TYR A 13 4.62 0.41 3.22
CA TYR A 13 4.72 1.85 3.40
C TYR A 13 3.61 2.54 2.61
N ILE A 14 2.96 3.52 3.23
CA ILE A 14 1.95 4.37 2.59
C ILE A 14 2.34 5.83 2.80
N GLY A 15 2.52 6.54 1.69
CA GLY A 15 2.80 7.97 1.69
C GLY A 15 1.79 8.76 0.87
N TYR A 16 1.34 9.89 1.38
CA TYR A 16 0.49 10.81 0.62
C TYR A 16 1.35 11.83 -0.14
N ASP A 17 1.10 11.97 -1.44
CA ASP A 17 1.66 13.04 -2.26
C ASP A 17 0.61 14.12 -2.49
N ALA A 18 0.76 15.25 -1.79
CA ALA A 18 -0.16 16.37 -1.93
C ALA A 18 -0.11 17.03 -3.32
N HIS A 19 1.03 16.93 -4.03
CA HIS A 19 1.19 17.56 -5.34
C HIS A 19 0.42 16.80 -6.42
N ASN A 20 0.55 15.47 -6.43
CA ASN A 20 -0.10 14.62 -7.42
C ASN A 20 -1.49 14.12 -6.98
N GLN A 21 -1.86 14.35 -5.72
CA GLN A 21 -3.09 13.85 -5.11
C GLN A 21 -3.26 12.34 -5.31
N TRP A 22 -2.25 11.58 -4.88
CA TRP A 22 -2.33 10.12 -4.81
C TRP A 22 -1.78 9.61 -3.47
N LEU A 23 -2.10 8.36 -3.16
CA LEU A 23 -1.31 7.58 -2.21
C LEU A 23 -0.26 6.81 -3.00
N TYR A 24 0.99 6.91 -2.58
CA TYR A 24 2.05 5.99 -2.95
C TYR A 24 2.03 4.83 -1.94
N VAL A 25 1.92 3.60 -2.43
CA VAL A 25 1.91 2.39 -1.63
C VAL A 25 3.06 1.50 -2.09
N ASP A 26 4.01 1.23 -1.21
CA ASP A 26 5.10 0.29 -1.43
C ASP A 26 4.87 -0.97 -0.59
N TRP A 27 4.63 -2.09 -1.28
CA TRP A 27 4.47 -3.41 -0.69
C TRP A 27 5.84 -4.06 -0.50
N LYS A 28 6.16 -4.48 0.73
CA LYS A 28 7.51 -4.91 1.12
C LYS A 28 7.50 -6.36 1.62
N GLY A 29 8.49 -7.14 1.18
CA GLY A 29 8.71 -8.48 1.71
C GLY A 29 7.68 -9.50 1.24
N GLU A 30 7.23 -10.36 2.15
CA GLU A 30 6.33 -11.46 1.83
C GLU A 30 4.95 -11.23 2.42
N HIS A 31 3.91 -11.47 1.61
CA HIS A 31 2.53 -11.40 2.07
C HIS A 31 1.80 -12.73 1.93
N THR A 32 1.14 -13.16 3.01
CA THR A 32 0.04 -14.12 2.99
C THR A 32 -1.27 -13.43 2.65
N GLN A 33 -2.31 -14.19 2.32
CA GLN A 33 -3.66 -13.66 2.10
C GLN A 33 -4.13 -12.77 3.27
N ASP A 34 -3.95 -13.22 4.50
CA ASP A 34 -4.34 -12.45 5.69
C ASP A 34 -3.57 -11.14 5.78
N SER A 35 -2.24 -11.17 5.61
CA SER A 35 -1.42 -9.95 5.67
C SER A 35 -1.74 -8.98 4.52
N SER A 36 -2.09 -9.50 3.33
CA SER A 36 -2.54 -8.69 2.20
C SER A 36 -3.85 -8.00 2.50
N GLN A 37 -4.80 -8.69 3.14
CA GLN A 37 -6.07 -8.09 3.55
C GLN A 37 -5.86 -6.99 4.60
N GLN A 38 -4.99 -7.21 5.59
CA GLN A 38 -4.66 -6.17 6.58
C GLN A 38 -4.02 -4.94 5.93
N ALA A 39 -3.09 -5.14 4.99
CA ALA A 39 -2.49 -4.06 4.21
C ALA A 39 -3.52 -3.27 3.39
N CYS A 40 -4.48 -3.96 2.77
CA CYS A 40 -5.61 -3.31 2.08
C CYS A 40 -6.48 -2.48 3.03
N MET A 41 -6.68 -2.92 4.29
CA MET A 41 -7.43 -2.14 5.28
C MET A 41 -6.69 -0.85 5.66
N LEU A 42 -5.37 -0.91 5.87
CA LEU A 42 -4.53 0.26 6.12
C LEU A 42 -4.60 1.26 4.95
N MET A 43 -4.63 0.76 3.71
CA MET A 43 -4.79 1.59 2.51
C MET A 43 -6.16 2.28 2.47
N LEU A 44 -7.24 1.56 2.80
CA LEU A 44 -8.59 2.13 2.87
C LEU A 44 -8.72 3.19 3.96
N GLU A 45 -8.12 2.98 5.13
CA GLU A 45 -8.07 3.98 6.21
C GLU A 45 -7.28 5.21 5.80
N SER A 46 -6.12 5.01 5.17
CA SER A 46 -5.30 6.11 4.62
C SER A 46 -6.07 6.92 3.57
N LEU A 47 -6.85 6.27 2.71
CA LEU A 47 -7.68 6.93 1.69
C LEU A 47 -8.83 7.75 2.30
N ARG A 48 -9.40 7.30 3.43
CA ARG A 48 -10.41 8.07 4.18
C ARG A 48 -9.81 9.31 4.83
N GLN A 49 -8.58 9.19 5.35
CA GLN A 49 -7.86 10.32 5.97
C GLN A 49 -7.34 11.32 4.92
N TYR A 50 -6.89 10.83 3.77
CA TYR A 50 -6.38 11.61 2.65
C TYR A 50 -7.14 11.25 1.37
N PRO A 51 -8.35 11.81 1.17
CA PRO A 51 -9.15 11.54 -0.02
C PRO A 51 -8.39 11.89 -1.30
N CYS A 52 -8.16 10.89 -2.14
CA CYS A 52 -7.44 11.06 -3.39
C CYS A 52 -7.99 10.13 -4.48
N PRO A 53 -7.94 10.52 -5.76
CA PRO A 53 -8.53 9.73 -6.84
C PRO A 53 -7.70 8.52 -7.27
N LYS A 54 -6.42 8.43 -6.87
CA LYS A 54 -5.47 7.43 -7.40
C LYS A 54 -4.58 6.87 -6.29
N ILE A 55 -4.20 5.62 -6.47
CA ILE A 55 -3.14 4.96 -5.71
C ILE A 55 -2.08 4.50 -6.70
N LEU A 56 -0.84 4.90 -6.48
CA LEU A 56 0.32 4.30 -7.14
C LEU A 56 0.74 3.08 -6.31
N ASN A 57 0.47 1.90 -6.86
CA ASN A 57 0.80 0.62 -6.22
C ASN A 57 2.16 0.13 -6.74
N ASP A 58 3.16 0.14 -5.86
CA ASP A 58 4.50 -0.38 -6.12
C ASP A 58 4.69 -1.72 -5.42
N ASN A 59 4.99 -2.75 -6.21
CA ASN A 59 5.26 -4.10 -5.75
C ASN A 59 6.74 -4.50 -5.93
N SER A 60 7.62 -3.55 -6.28
CA SER A 60 9.03 -3.81 -6.57
C SER A 60 9.79 -4.36 -5.36
N SER A 61 9.30 -4.11 -4.15
CA SER A 61 9.89 -4.59 -2.88
C SER A 61 9.27 -5.90 -2.38
N ILE A 62 8.31 -6.50 -3.11
CA ILE A 62 7.78 -7.83 -2.80
C ILE A 62 8.82 -8.89 -3.13
N THR A 63 9.10 -9.78 -2.18
CA THR A 63 10.12 -10.83 -2.32
C THR A 63 9.54 -12.22 -2.58
N ARG A 64 8.23 -12.41 -2.39
CA ARG A 64 7.54 -13.67 -2.71
C ARG A 64 6.09 -13.43 -3.11
N THR A 65 5.69 -13.98 -4.26
CA THR A 65 4.31 -13.94 -4.75
C THR A 65 3.67 -15.32 -4.57
N THR A 66 2.80 -15.47 -3.58
CA THR A 66 1.93 -16.63 -3.44
C THR A 66 0.53 -16.28 -3.94
N VAL A 67 0.36 -16.17 -5.26
CA VAL A 67 -0.98 -16.07 -5.85
C VAL A 67 -1.55 -17.48 -5.95
N GLN A 68 -2.53 -17.80 -5.11
CA GLN A 68 -3.45 -18.90 -5.36
C GLN A 68 -4.77 -18.29 -5.83
N LEU A 69 -5.05 -18.40 -7.13
CA LEU A 69 -6.37 -18.09 -7.65
C LEU A 69 -7.29 -19.22 -7.20
N THR A 70 -8.29 -18.91 -6.37
CA THR A 70 -9.40 -19.83 -6.13
C THR A 70 -10.17 -20.01 -7.43
N GLU A 71 -10.36 -21.26 -7.86
CA GLU A 71 -11.21 -21.63 -9.00
C GLU A 71 -12.67 -21.19 -8.81
#